data_AF-A0AAP1MLA0-F1
#
_entry.id   AF-A0AAP1MLA0-F1
#
_cell.length_a   1.000
_cell.length_b   1.000
_cell.length_c   1.000
_cell.angle_alpha   90.00
_cell.angle_beta   90.00
_cell.angle_gamma   90.00
#
_symmetry.space_group_name_H-M   'P 1'
#
loop_
_entity.id
_entity.type
_entity.pdbx_description
1 polymer ?
#
loop_
_entity_poly.entity_id
_entity_poly.type
_entity_poly.pdbx_seq_one_letter_code
_entity_poly.pdbx_strand_id
1 'polypeptide(L)'
;MTDFTAFNEWLWSCDPRLAVRVQQWHDTWQNKILAQHQIHAPQGVEFTVDNRYCVISADETRYLPGGLALYSLLDRPDSSPIAIYQSPSVLFSDLIAHSIRHSVPMSLNEMTRETNRLLAECCRAWALVSGEGL
;
A
#
# COMPACT_ATOMS: atom_id res chain seq x y z
N MET A 1 -3.62 11.05 -22.14
CA MET A 1 -3.57 9.77 -21.42
C MET A 1 -4.94 9.14 -21.64
N THR A 2 -5.04 8.14 -22.50
CA THR A 2 -6.32 7.49 -22.82
C THR A 2 -6.60 6.47 -21.72
N ASP A 3 -7.65 6.70 -20.93
CA ASP A 3 -8.06 5.77 -19.88
C ASP A 3 -8.81 4.56 -20.46
N PHE A 4 -9.06 3.56 -19.61
CA PHE A 4 -9.75 2.33 -19.98
C PHE A 4 -11.14 2.60 -20.59
N THR A 5 -11.82 3.66 -20.14
CA THR A 5 -13.15 4.05 -20.61
C THR A 5 -13.11 4.43 -22.09
N ALA A 6 -12.16 5.29 -22.48
CA ALA A 6 -11.99 5.70 -23.87
C ALA A 6 -11.60 4.53 -24.80
N PHE A 7 -10.77 3.60 -24.31
CA PHE A 7 -10.45 2.37 -25.05
C PHE A 7 -11.68 1.48 -25.23
N ASN A 8 -12.47 1.30 -24.16
CA ASN A 8 -13.64 0.45 -24.19
C ASN A 8 -14.75 1.03 -25.07
N GLU A 9 -14.97 2.35 -25.05
CA GLU A 9 -15.91 3.04 -25.95
C GLU A 9 -15.51 2.88 -27.43
N TRP A 10 -14.22 3.01 -27.75
CA TRP A 10 -13.72 2.71 -29.09
C TRP A 10 -13.97 1.24 -29.45
N LEU A 11 -13.72 0.31 -28.53
CA LEU A 11 -13.94 -1.11 -28.76
C LEU A 11 -15.42 -1.44 -29.00
N TRP A 12 -16.34 -0.79 -28.28
CA TRP A 12 -17.78 -0.87 -28.51
C TRP A 12 -18.17 -0.42 -29.93
N SER A 13 -17.47 0.57 -30.49
CA SER A 13 -17.71 1.06 -31.86
C SER A 13 -17.20 0.10 -32.95
N CYS A 14 -16.20 -0.75 -32.64
CA CYS A 14 -15.58 -1.66 -33.59
C CYS A 14 -16.11 -3.10 -33.51
N ASP A 15 -16.21 -3.66 -32.30
CA ASP A 15 -16.72 -5.01 -32.04
C ASP A 15 -17.42 -5.09 -30.68
N PRO A 16 -18.77 -4.96 -30.66
CA PRO A 16 -19.56 -5.02 -29.44
C PRO A 16 -19.44 -6.36 -28.70
N ARG A 17 -19.20 -7.48 -29.38
CA ARG A 17 -19.10 -8.80 -28.73
C ARG A 17 -17.77 -8.93 -27.99
N LEU A 18 -16.70 -8.39 -28.56
CA LEU A 18 -15.40 -8.32 -27.91
C LEU A 18 -15.42 -7.32 -26.75
N ALA A 19 -16.08 -6.17 -26.93
CA ALA A 19 -16.23 -5.16 -25.88
C ALA A 19 -16.88 -5.70 -24.61
N VAL A 20 -17.97 -6.48 -24.73
CA VAL A 20 -18.61 -7.13 -23.58
C VAL A 20 -17.64 -8.04 -22.83
N ARG A 21 -16.85 -8.86 -23.54
CA ARG A 21 -15.89 -9.77 -22.89
C ARG A 21 -14.76 -9.03 -22.21
N VAL A 22 -14.24 -7.97 -22.84
CA VAL A 22 -13.18 -7.14 -22.28
C VAL A 22 -13.66 -6.41 -21.03
N GLN A 23 -14.87 -5.85 -21.05
CA GLN A 23 -15.49 -5.25 -19.86
C GLN A 23 -15.64 -6.28 -18.74
N GLN A 24 -16.18 -7.47 -19.03
CA GLN A 24 -16.34 -8.53 -18.02
C GLN A 24 -15.00 -8.95 -17.39
N TRP A 25 -13.94 -9.05 -18.19
CA TRP A 25 -12.60 -9.36 -17.68
C TRP A 25 -12.02 -8.23 -16.84
N HIS A 26 -12.19 -6.99 -17.28
CA HIS A 26 -11.80 -5.82 -16.50
C HIS A 26 -12.54 -5.78 -15.16
N ASP A 27 -13.86 -5.98 -15.14
CA ASP A 27 -14.66 -6.01 -13.93
C ASP A 27 -14.24 -7.16 -13.02
N THR A 28 -13.96 -8.34 -13.59
CA THR A 28 -13.45 -9.49 -12.83
C THR A 28 -12.09 -9.21 -12.21
N TRP A 29 -11.19 -8.57 -12.96
CA TRP A 29 -9.87 -8.16 -12.49
C TRP A 29 -9.97 -7.10 -11.39
N GLN A 30 -10.79 -6.07 -11.58
CA GLN A 30 -11.06 -5.06 -10.56
C GLN A 30 -11.63 -5.68 -9.30
N ASN A 31 -12.63 -6.57 -9.42
CA ASN A 31 -13.22 -7.26 -8.28
C ASN A 31 -12.21 -8.17 -7.56
N LYS A 32 -11.31 -8.85 -8.29
CA LYS A 32 -10.25 -9.66 -7.67
C LYS A 32 -9.23 -8.79 -6.94
N ILE A 33 -8.83 -7.67 -7.54
CA ILE A 33 -7.95 -6.69 -6.90
C ILE A 33 -8.61 -6.14 -5.64
N LEU A 34 -9.85 -5.67 -5.74
CA LEU A 34 -10.61 -5.16 -4.61
C LEU A 34 -10.78 -6.22 -3.51
N ALA A 35 -11.06 -7.48 -3.87
CA ALA A 35 -11.18 -8.58 -2.91
C ALA A 35 -9.84 -8.98 -2.28
N GLN A 36 -8.72 -8.92 -3.01
CA GLN A 36 -7.38 -9.14 -2.46
C GLN A 36 -6.92 -7.98 -1.55
N HIS A 37 -7.52 -6.81 -1.72
CA HIS A 37 -7.22 -5.59 -0.99
C HIS A 37 -8.24 -5.26 0.11
N GLN A 38 -9.21 -6.16 0.37
CA GLN A 38 -10.23 -6.02 1.41
C GLN A 38 -9.73 -6.33 2.83
N ILE A 39 -8.42 -6.38 3.07
CA ILE A 39 -7.90 -6.17 4.44
C ILE A 39 -7.96 -4.66 4.66
N HIS A 40 -9.16 -4.15 4.90
CA HIS A 40 -9.38 -2.74 5.13
C HIS A 40 -8.48 -2.29 6.28
N ALA A 41 -7.57 -1.38 5.96
CA ALA A 41 -6.97 -0.57 6.99
C ALA A 41 -8.10 0.12 7.76
N PRO A 42 -8.03 0.18 9.10
CA PRO A 42 -9.01 0.95 9.84
C PRO A 42 -9.01 2.40 9.31
N GLN A 43 -10.19 3.01 9.23
CA GLN A 43 -10.32 4.38 8.74
C GLN A 43 -9.73 5.35 9.76
N GLY A 44 -9.14 6.45 9.30
CA GLY A 44 -8.56 7.48 10.18
C GLY A 44 -7.32 7.02 10.97
N VAL A 45 -6.62 6.02 10.45
CA VAL A 45 -5.41 5.49 11.07
C VAL A 45 -4.22 6.40 10.81
N GLU A 46 -3.56 6.81 11.89
CA GLU A 46 -2.26 7.47 11.87
C GLU A 46 -1.37 6.82 12.91
N PHE A 47 -0.21 6.31 12.48
CA PHE A 47 0.79 5.77 13.40
C PHE A 47 2.21 5.92 12.88
N THR A 48 3.13 5.92 13.83
CA THR A 48 4.56 6.02 13.56
C THR A 48 5.22 4.67 13.80
N VAL A 49 6.09 4.27 12.87
CA VAL A 49 6.95 3.08 13.02
C VAL A 49 8.39 3.54 13.22
N ASP A 50 8.97 3.12 14.34
CA ASP A 50 10.39 3.29 14.64
C ASP A 50 10.88 4.76 14.60
N ASN A 51 9.98 5.73 14.82
CA ASN A 51 10.24 7.18 14.70
C ASN A 51 10.86 7.62 13.35
N ARG A 52 10.82 6.76 12.34
CA ARG A 52 11.40 7.01 11.00
C ARG A 52 10.34 7.03 9.90
N TYR A 53 9.20 6.40 10.15
CA TYR A 53 8.13 6.27 9.17
C TYR A 53 6.80 6.67 9.78
N CYS A 54 5.99 7.40 9.03
CA CYS A 54 4.61 7.70 9.38
C CYS A 54 3.68 6.99 8.38
N VAL A 55 2.62 6.38 8.88
CA VAL A 55 1.59 5.73 8.07
C VAL A 55 0.27 6.43 8.34
N ILE A 56 -0.37 6.92 7.27
CA ILE A 56 -1.63 7.64 7.33
C ILE A 56 -2.65 6.93 6.44
N SER A 57 -3.91 6.86 6.86
CA SER A 57 -4.98 6.38 5.98
C SER A 57 -5.08 7.28 4.74
N ALA A 58 -5.01 6.66 3.57
CA ALA A 58 -5.13 7.31 2.28
C ALA A 58 -6.59 7.60 1.89
N ASP A 59 -7.56 7.40 2.81
CA ASP A 59 -9.00 7.68 2.59
C ASP A 59 -9.26 9.13 2.13
N GLU A 60 -8.39 10.08 2.49
CA GLU A 60 -8.49 11.48 2.03
C GLU A 60 -7.87 11.73 0.64
N THR A 61 -7.11 10.77 0.10
CA THR A 61 -6.51 10.89 -1.23
C THR A 61 -7.49 10.38 -2.28
N ARG A 62 -7.84 11.25 -3.24
CA ARG A 62 -8.89 11.07 -4.26
C ARG A 62 -8.75 9.85 -5.19
N TYR A 63 -7.79 8.95 -4.96
CA TYR A 63 -7.39 7.94 -5.92
C TYR A 63 -7.69 6.50 -5.48
N LEU A 64 -7.70 6.17 -4.17
CA LEU A 64 -7.97 4.82 -3.67
C LEU A 64 -8.59 4.84 -2.26
N PRO A 65 -9.89 4.51 -2.10
CA PRO A 65 -10.48 4.34 -0.77
C PRO A 65 -9.86 3.15 -0.03
N GLY A 66 -9.50 3.32 1.25
CA GLY A 66 -9.02 2.24 2.13
C GLY A 66 -7.51 1.95 2.07
N GLY A 67 -6.69 2.83 1.51
CA GLY A 67 -5.23 2.64 1.43
C GLY A 67 -4.47 3.11 2.69
N LEU A 68 -3.22 2.67 2.83
CA LEU A 68 -2.24 3.12 3.83
C LEU A 68 -1.10 3.83 3.10
N ALA A 69 -1.00 5.14 3.26
CA ALA A 69 0.08 5.94 2.70
C ALA A 69 1.30 5.89 3.63
N LEU A 70 2.44 5.45 3.10
CA LEU A 70 3.71 5.40 3.83
C LEU A 70 4.53 6.66 3.55
N TYR A 71 4.94 7.34 4.61
CA TYR A 71 5.80 8.51 4.58
C TYR A 71 7.11 8.21 5.31
N SER A 72 8.21 8.72 4.78
CA SER A 72 9.50 8.75 5.44
C SER A 72 9.62 10.06 6.20
N LEU A 73 9.82 10.01 7.50
CA LEU A 73 10.07 11.20 8.34
C LEU A 73 11.50 11.72 8.18
N LEU A 74 12.37 10.94 7.54
CA LEU A 74 13.73 11.34 7.17
C LEU A 74 13.73 12.22 5.91
N ASP A 75 12.70 12.06 5.07
CA ASP A 75 12.46 12.94 3.92
C ASP A 75 11.65 14.16 4.36
N ARG A 76 11.82 15.28 3.63
CA ARG A 76 11.24 16.58 4.03
C ARG A 76 9.74 16.49 4.38
N PRO A 77 9.24 17.34 5.30
CA PRO A 77 7.85 17.30 5.77
C PRO A 77 6.77 17.53 4.69
N ASP A 78 7.15 18.06 3.51
CA ASP A 78 6.25 18.23 2.35
C ASP A 78 6.38 17.09 1.31
N SER A 79 6.99 15.96 1.68
CA SER A 79 7.26 14.86 0.75
C SER A 79 5.98 14.10 0.39
N SER A 80 5.84 13.81 -0.91
CA SER A 80 4.86 12.85 -1.41
C SER A 80 5.07 11.48 -0.73
N PRO A 81 3.99 10.70 -0.50
CA PRO A 81 4.14 9.38 0.10
C PRO A 81 5.10 8.52 -0.74
N ILE A 82 5.91 7.71 -0.06
CA ILE A 82 6.79 6.73 -0.72
C ILE A 82 5.95 5.81 -1.61
N ALA A 83 4.83 5.34 -1.05
CA ALA A 83 3.85 4.51 -1.75
C ALA A 83 2.54 4.45 -0.94
N ILE A 84 1.47 4.01 -1.61
CA ILE A 84 0.17 3.73 -1.00
C ILE A 84 -0.07 2.23 -1.08
N TYR A 85 -0.36 1.61 0.06
CA TYR A 85 -0.52 0.18 0.23
C TYR A 85 -1.97 -0.17 0.51
N GLN A 86 -2.39 -1.34 0.06
CA GLN A 86 -3.73 -1.87 0.28
C GLN A 86 -3.75 -3.01 1.32
N SER A 87 -2.58 -3.32 1.90
CA SER A 87 -2.43 -4.36 2.92
C SER A 87 -1.30 -3.98 3.88
N PRO A 88 -1.49 -4.12 5.20
CA PRO A 88 -0.44 -3.90 6.19
C PRO A 88 0.79 -4.79 5.95
N SER A 89 0.60 -6.03 5.49
CA SER A 89 1.71 -6.96 5.25
C SER A 89 2.66 -6.48 4.16
N VAL A 90 2.11 -5.92 3.08
CA VAL A 90 2.90 -5.37 1.96
C VAL A 90 3.55 -4.05 2.37
N LEU A 91 2.85 -3.23 3.15
CA LEU A 91 3.41 -2.02 3.73
C LEU A 91 4.63 -2.33 4.60
N PHE A 92 4.52 -3.29 5.52
CA PHE A 92 5.63 -3.63 6.41
C PHE A 92 6.81 -4.26 5.69
N SER A 93 6.57 -5.11 4.68
CA SER A 93 7.67 -5.66 3.88
C SER A 93 8.46 -4.57 3.17
N ASP A 94 7.76 -3.59 2.59
CA ASP A 94 8.42 -2.51 1.86
C ASP A 94 9.09 -1.51 2.80
N LEU A 95 8.49 -1.20 3.95
CA LEU A 95 9.09 -0.35 4.99
C LEU A 95 10.42 -0.94 5.47
N ILE A 96 10.44 -2.24 5.78
CA ILE A 96 11.65 -2.94 6.21
C ILE A 96 12.70 -2.90 5.09
N ALA A 97 12.31 -3.22 3.86
CA ALA A 97 13.22 -3.20 2.72
C ALA A 97 13.76 -1.78 2.43
N HIS A 98 12.94 -0.75 2.58
CA HIS A 98 13.34 0.65 2.47
C HIS A 98 14.35 1.03 3.56
N SER A 99 14.06 0.70 4.81
CA SER A 99 14.95 0.97 5.95
C SER A 99 16.33 0.33 5.78
N ILE A 100 16.36 -0.94 5.36
CA ILE A 100 17.62 -1.67 5.15
C ILE A 100 18.41 -1.04 3.99
N ARG A 101 17.75 -0.66 2.89
CA ARG A 101 18.41 -0.01 1.74
C ARG A 101 19.02 1.35 2.07
N HIS A 102 18.39 2.11 2.96
CA HIS A 102 18.85 3.44 3.38
C HIS A 102 19.78 3.40 4.62
N SER A 103 20.08 2.22 5.15
CA SER A 103 21.01 2.05 6.25
C SER A 103 22.46 1.91 5.75
N VAL A 104 23.42 2.14 6.65
CA VAL A 104 24.85 1.93 6.38
C VAL A 104 25.10 0.46 5.99
N PRO A 105 26.08 0.15 5.11
CA PRO A 105 26.42 -1.23 4.79
C PRO A 105 26.62 -2.07 6.05
N MET A 106 25.88 -3.17 6.14
CA MET A 106 25.83 -4.02 7.32
C MET A 106 26.01 -5.49 6.93
N SER A 107 26.52 -6.29 7.86
CA SER A 107 26.63 -7.73 7.69
C SER A 107 25.26 -8.41 7.64
N LEU A 108 25.21 -9.65 7.12
CA LEU A 108 23.98 -10.44 7.08
C LEU A 108 23.35 -10.64 8.48
N ASN A 109 24.17 -10.78 9.52
CA ASN A 109 23.71 -10.93 10.89
C ASN A 109 23.12 -9.64 11.46
N GLU A 110 23.68 -8.49 11.10
CA GLU A 110 23.14 -7.18 11.48
C GLU A 110 21.84 -6.89 10.74
N MET A 111 21.79 -7.20 9.44
CA MET A 111 20.55 -7.10 8.65
C MET A 111 19.45 -7.96 9.24
N THR A 112 19.73 -9.23 9.56
CA THR A 112 18.74 -10.13 10.16
C THR A 112 18.22 -9.60 11.50
N ARG A 113 19.12 -9.05 12.33
CA ARG A 113 18.76 -8.46 13.62
C ARG A 113 17.87 -7.23 13.45
N GLU A 114 18.22 -6.35 12.51
CA GLU A 114 17.47 -5.12 12.24
C GLU A 114 16.11 -5.43 11.63
N THR A 115 16.02 -6.40 10.70
CA THR A 115 14.75 -6.90 10.17
C THR A 115 13.82 -7.39 11.28
N ASN A 116 14.33 -8.23 12.20
CA ASN A 116 13.51 -8.75 13.31
C ASN A 116 13.07 -7.65 14.26
N ARG A 117 13.94 -6.67 14.54
CA ARG A 117 13.62 -5.51 15.38
C ARG A 117 12.51 -4.66 14.73
N LEU A 118 12.66 -4.34 13.45
CA LEU A 118 11.68 -3.55 12.69
C LEU A 118 10.35 -4.27 12.54
N LEU A 119 10.37 -5.59 12.30
CA LEU A 119 9.15 -6.40 12.25
C LEU A 119 8.40 -6.33 13.59
N ALA A 120 9.12 -6.43 14.71
CA ALA A 120 8.51 -6.30 16.03
C ALA A 120 7.91 -4.90 16.28
N GLU A 121 8.56 -3.83 15.81
CA GLU A 121 7.98 -2.47 15.85
C GLU A 121 6.73 -2.35 14.98
N CYS A 122 6.75 -2.92 13.77
CA CYS A 122 5.59 -2.93 12.88
C CYS A 122 4.40 -3.64 13.52
N CYS A 123 4.63 -4.82 14.11
CA CYS A 123 3.59 -5.57 14.84
C CYS A 123 3.03 -4.77 16.02
N ARG A 124 3.90 -4.11 16.81
CA ARG A 124 3.46 -3.26 17.94
C ARG A 124 2.61 -2.09 17.46
N ALA A 125 3.09 -1.36 16.47
CA ALA A 125 2.40 -0.21 15.92
C ALA A 125 1.05 -0.61 15.32
N TRP A 126 0.98 -1.76 14.66
CA TRP A 126 -0.27 -2.31 14.15
C TRP A 126 -1.26 -2.69 15.25
N ALA A 127 -0.81 -3.40 16.29
CA ALA A 127 -1.68 -3.84 17.39
C ALA A 127 -2.35 -2.65 18.13
N LEU A 128 -1.63 -1.52 18.26
CA LEU A 128 -2.18 -0.29 18.84
C LEU A 128 -3.34 0.29 18.02
N VAL A 129 -3.35 0.02 16.72
CA VAL A 129 -4.21 0.64 15.72
C VAL A 129 -5.37 -0.28 15.32
N SER A 130 -5.11 -1.58 15.21
CA SER A 130 -6.11 -2.59 14.86
C SER A 130 -7.03 -2.95 16.02
N GLY A 131 -6.72 -2.52 17.25
CA GLY A 131 -7.47 -2.90 18.46
C GLY A 131 -7.36 -4.39 18.81
N GLU A 132 -6.50 -5.13 18.10
CA GLU A 132 -6.13 -6.50 18.46
C GLU A 132 -5.12 -6.43 19.60
N GLY A 133 -5.64 -6.35 20.83
CA GLY A 133 -4.84 -6.60 22.03
C GLY A 133 -4.26 -8.00 21.99
N LEU A 134 -2.94 -8.10 22.19
CA LEU A 134 -2.26 -9.34 22.57
C LEU A 134 -2.74 -9.82 23.94
#